data_AF-A0A962DUB2-F1
#
_entry.id   AF-A0A962DUB2-F1
#
_cell.length_a   1.000
_cell.length_b   1.000
_cell.length_c   1.000
_cell.angle_alpha   90.00
_cell.angle_beta   90.00
_cell.angle_gamma   90.00
#
_symmetry.space_group_name_H-M   'P 1'
#
loop_
_entity.id
_entity.type
_entity.pdbx_description
1 polymer ?
#
loop_
_entity_poly.entity_id
_entity_poly.type
_entity_poly.pdbx_seq_one_letter_code
_entity_poly.pdbx_strand_id
1 'polypeptide(L)'
;MSDAVAVRVNERTLEQLKNGNIVGECSLSGNGWVYPSDGWSDFPVIILGWWFTAFQRAGSRVGASALCRFMDGPYGFRITSVHEGRLLLECLAEN
;
A
#
# COMPACT_ATOMS: atom_id res chain seq x y z
N MET A 1 1.99 -13.41 -17.51
CA MET A 1 3.01 -12.60 -16.83
C MET A 1 2.43 -12.18 -15.50
N SER A 2 3.16 -12.33 -14.40
CA SER A 2 2.76 -11.69 -13.14
C SER A 2 3.15 -10.23 -13.22
N ASP A 3 2.18 -9.33 -13.11
CA ASP A 3 2.42 -7.90 -13.22
C ASP A 3 3.14 -7.40 -11.97
N ALA A 4 4.25 -6.67 -12.16
CA ALA A 4 5.01 -6.11 -11.06
C ALA A 4 4.23 -4.93 -10.47
N VAL A 5 3.95 -5.01 -9.17
CA VAL A 5 3.35 -3.92 -8.39
C VAL A 5 4.43 -3.25 -7.56
N ALA A 6 4.48 -1.92 -7.59
CA ALA A 6 5.40 -1.11 -6.83
C ALA A 6 4.64 -0.16 -5.89
N VAL A 7 5.19 0.01 -4.70
CA VAL A 7 4.82 1.10 -3.81
C VAL A 7 5.57 2.35 -4.28
N ARG A 8 4.85 3.45 -4.48
CA ARG A 8 5.39 4.73 -4.93
C ARG A 8 5.16 5.78 -3.86
N VAL A 9 6.24 6.46 -3.47
CA VAL A 9 6.19 7.69 -2.66
C VAL A 9 6.76 8.81 -3.52
N ASN A 10 6.02 9.90 -3.69
CA ASN A 10 6.54 11.06 -4.41
C ASN A 10 7.29 11.98 -3.45
N GLU A 11 8.61 11.81 -3.39
CA GLU A 11 9.50 12.56 -2.50
C GLU A 11 9.39 14.09 -2.66
N ARG A 12 9.00 14.57 -3.85
CA ARG A 12 8.84 16.01 -4.12
C ARG A 12 7.62 16.63 -3.45
N THR A 13 6.68 15.81 -3.02
CA THR A 13 5.44 16.24 -2.37
C THR A 13 5.48 16.06 -0.85
N LEU A 14 6.60 15.56 -0.32
CA LEU A 14 6.73 15.34 1.12
C LEU A 14 6.82 16.67 1.85
N GLU A 15 5.90 16.85 2.79
CA GLU A 15 5.87 17.98 3.71
C GLU A 15 5.84 17.46 5.15
N GLN A 16 6.66 18.05 6.01
CA GLN A 16 6.55 17.81 7.45
C GLN A 16 5.60 18.83 8.08
N LEU A 17 4.51 18.33 8.66
CA LEU A 17 3.54 19.12 9.40
C LEU A 17 4.11 19.59 10.74
N LYS A 18 3.49 20.61 11.35
CA LYS A 18 3.90 21.17 12.65
C LYS A 18 3.96 20.16 13.80
N ASN A 19 3.18 19.09 13.72
CA ASN A 19 3.16 18.00 14.71
C ASN A 19 4.24 16.93 14.46
N GLY A 20 5.12 17.13 13.46
CA GLY A 20 6.21 16.23 13.10
C GLY A 20 5.82 15.15 12.09
N ASN A 21 4.54 14.96 11.80
CA ASN A 21 4.09 13.98 10.81
C ASN A 21 4.54 14.37 9.40
N ILE A 22 4.88 13.38 8.59
CA ILE A 22 5.19 13.56 7.16
C ILE A 22 3.96 13.18 6.35
N VAL A 23 3.52 14.09 5.49
CA VAL A 23 2.46 13.87 4.50
C VAL A 23 3.00 14.01 3.10
N GLY A 24 2.34 13.37 2.13
CA GLY A 24 2.66 13.50 0.72
C GLY A 24 2.10 12.34 -0.09
N GLU A 25 2.32 12.36 -1.40
CA GLU A 25 1.72 11.37 -2.27
C GLU A 25 2.31 9.97 -2.05
N CYS A 26 1.44 9.00 -1.80
CA CYS A 26 1.80 7.60 -1.64
C CYS A 26 0.73 6.70 -2.26
N SER A 27 1.14 5.81 -3.15
CA SER A 27 0.21 4.97 -3.92
C SER A 27 0.84 3.62 -4.30
N LEU A 28 -0.01 2.70 -4.77
CA LEU A 28 0.42 1.53 -5.53
C LEU A 28 0.42 1.86 -7.01
N SER A 29 1.34 1.26 -7.75
CA SER A 29 1.39 1.37 -9.21
C SER A 29 1.83 0.06 -9.86
N GLY A 30 1.33 -0.20 -11.05
CA GLY A 30 1.73 -1.33 -11.89
C GLY A 30 1.11 -1.17 -13.28
N ASN A 31 1.77 -1.61 -14.35
CA ASN A 31 1.25 -1.63 -15.74
C ASN A 31 0.31 -0.45 -16.14
N GLY A 32 0.71 0.78 -15.82
CA GLY A 32 -0.04 1.99 -16.18
C GLY A 32 -1.24 2.35 -15.29
N TRP A 33 -1.58 1.54 -14.28
CA TRP A 33 -2.56 1.90 -13.26
C TRP A 33 -1.89 2.47 -12.00
N VAL A 34 -2.65 3.29 -11.29
CA VAL A 34 -2.29 3.88 -9.99
C VAL A 34 -3.48 3.69 -9.05
N TYR A 35 -3.20 3.34 -7.80
CA TYR A 35 -4.22 3.11 -6.77
C TYR A 35 -3.81 3.76 -5.44
N PRO A 36 -4.67 4.53 -4.76
CA PRO A 36 -6.10 4.75 -5.04
C PRO A 36 -6.36 5.64 -6.25
N SER A 37 -5.55 6.68 -6.43
CA SER A 37 -5.55 7.57 -7.59
C SER A 37 -4.18 8.26 -7.71
N ASP A 38 -3.94 8.91 -8.85
CA ASP A 38 -2.80 9.82 -8.98
C ASP A 38 -2.99 11.03 -8.06
N GLY A 39 -1.91 11.50 -7.45
CA GLY A 39 -1.95 12.60 -6.47
C GLY A 39 -2.56 12.25 -5.10
N TRP A 40 -2.85 10.98 -4.80
CA TRP A 40 -3.35 10.58 -3.48
C TRP A 40 -2.33 10.88 -2.38
N SER A 41 -2.67 11.81 -1.48
CA SER A 41 -1.83 12.21 -0.36
C SER A 41 -2.23 11.50 0.92
N ASP A 42 -1.25 11.01 1.66
CA ASP A 42 -1.43 10.27 2.91
C ASP A 42 -0.23 10.55 3.84
N PHE A 43 0.00 9.72 4.86
CA PHE A 43 1.11 9.77 5.81
C PHE A 43 2.07 8.61 5.51
N PRO A 44 3.04 8.77 4.57
CA PRO A 44 3.78 7.64 4.00
C PRO A 44 4.50 6.83 5.07
N VAL A 45 5.12 7.48 6.06
CA VAL A 45 5.83 6.79 7.15
C VAL A 45 4.90 5.87 7.95
N ILE A 46 3.67 6.33 8.22
CA ILE A 46 2.69 5.60 9.02
C ILE A 46 2.15 4.41 8.22
N ILE A 47 1.63 4.67 7.02
CA ILE A 47 0.97 3.62 6.23
C ILE A 47 1.98 2.57 5.73
N LEU A 48 3.22 2.96 5.39
CA LEU A 48 4.26 1.99 5.01
C LEU A 48 4.62 1.07 6.18
N GLY A 49 4.64 1.59 7.41
CA GLY A 49 4.85 0.76 8.61
C GLY A 49 3.71 -0.26 8.80
N TRP A 50 2.46 0.15 8.59
CA TRP A 50 1.31 -0.73 8.64
C TRP A 50 1.35 -1.80 7.53
N TRP A 51 1.65 -1.40 6.30
CA TRP A 51 1.72 -2.29 5.15
C TRP A 51 2.86 -3.28 5.27
N PHE A 52 4.02 -2.85 5.77
CA PHE A 52 5.15 -3.75 6.02
C PHE A 52 4.79 -4.83 7.05
N THR A 53 4.10 -4.45 8.13
CA THR A 53 3.62 -5.41 9.13
C THR A 53 2.59 -6.38 8.52
N ALA A 54 1.67 -5.89 7.69
CA ALA A 54 0.71 -6.73 6.99
C ALA A 54 1.40 -7.68 6.00
N PHE A 55 2.44 -7.22 5.29
CA PHE A 55 3.24 -8.01 4.37
C PHE A 55 3.93 -9.18 5.07
N GLN A 56 4.56 -8.93 6.21
CA GLN A 56 5.17 -9.99 7.02
C GLN A 56 4.15 -11.04 7.46
N ARG A 57 2.93 -10.61 7.84
CA ARG A 57 1.85 -11.53 8.23
C ARG A 57 1.37 -12.37 7.05
N ALA A 58 1.13 -11.76 5.89
CA ALA A 58 0.70 -12.48 4.69
C ALA A 58 1.78 -13.45 4.19
N GLY A 59 3.06 -13.08 4.27
CA GLY A 59 4.17 -13.94 3.88
C GLY A 59 4.51 -15.07 4.85
N SER A 60 3.87 -15.13 6.03
CA SER A 60 4.21 -16.11 7.07
C SER A 60 3.89 -17.56 6.69
N ARG A 61 2.89 -17.78 5.83
CA ARG A 61 2.53 -19.10 5.28
C ARG A 61 1.66 -18.96 4.03
N VAL A 62 1.68 -19.97 3.17
CA VAL A 62 0.76 -20.05 2.03
C VAL A 62 -0.70 -20.01 2.54
N GLY A 63 -1.53 -19.22 1.86
CA GLY A 63 -2.92 -18.95 2.20
C GLY A 63 -3.14 -17.86 3.26
N ALA A 64 -2.09 -17.37 3.92
CA ALA A 64 -2.24 -16.22 4.81
C ALA A 64 -2.55 -14.95 4.02
N SER A 65 -3.44 -14.13 4.56
CA SER A 65 -3.78 -12.84 3.98
C SER A 65 -3.78 -11.74 5.03
N ALA A 66 -3.53 -10.51 4.58
CA ALA A 66 -3.58 -9.32 5.41
C ALA A 66 -4.14 -8.13 4.63
N LEU A 67 -4.84 -7.24 5.35
CA LEU A 67 -5.38 -6.01 4.79
C LEU A 67 -4.38 -4.86 5.03
N CYS A 68 -4.04 -4.16 3.96
CA CYS A 68 -3.26 -2.93 3.97
C CYS A 68 -4.22 -1.76 3.75
N ARG A 69 -4.34 -0.84 4.71
CA ARG A 69 -5.24 0.31 4.62
C ARG A 69 -4.46 1.58 4.32
N PHE A 70 -5.04 2.45 3.50
CA PHE A 70 -4.69 3.88 3.50
C PHE A 70 -5.28 4.54 4.76
N MET A 71 -4.82 5.75 5.10
CA MET A 71 -5.24 6.36 6.37
C MET A 71 -6.66 6.94 6.27
N ASP A 72 -6.94 7.68 5.20
CA ASP A 72 -8.23 8.32 4.98
C ASP A 72 -9.03 7.64 3.85
N GLY A 73 -10.28 7.30 4.13
CA GLY A 73 -11.21 6.82 3.12
C GLY A 73 -11.29 5.29 2.97
N PRO A 74 -12.13 4.82 2.04
CA PRO A 74 -12.53 3.42 1.93
C PRO A 74 -11.45 2.53 1.28
N TYR A 75 -10.27 3.08 1.02
CA TYR A 75 -9.27 2.45 0.19
C TYR A 75 -8.33 1.57 1.02
N GLY A 76 -8.20 0.34 0.56
CA GLY A 76 -7.16 -0.56 0.99
C GLY A 76 -6.80 -1.53 -0.11
N PHE A 77 -5.91 -2.45 0.20
CA PHE A 77 -5.65 -3.61 -0.64
C PHE A 77 -5.37 -4.83 0.23
N ARG A 78 -5.84 -5.99 -0.21
CA ARG A 78 -5.54 -7.26 0.42
C ARG A 78 -4.34 -7.88 -0.26
N ILE A 79 -3.43 -8.41 0.54
CA ILE A 79 -2.34 -9.26 0.06
C ILE A 79 -2.56 -10.68 0.58
N THR A 80 -2.41 -11.66 -0.31
CA THR A 80 -2.59 -13.08 0.01
C THR A 80 -1.41 -13.88 -0.52
N SER A 81 -0.76 -14.67 0.32
CA SER A 81 0.32 -15.57 -0.12
C SER A 81 -0.27 -16.75 -0.90
N VAL A 82 -0.02 -16.81 -2.20
CA VAL A 82 -0.50 -17.89 -3.06
C VAL A 82 0.55 -19.00 -3.20
N HIS A 83 1.84 -18.65 -3.15
CA HIS A 83 2.97 -19.57 -3.11
C HIS A 83 4.13 -18.93 -2.34
N GLU A 84 5.19 -19.69 -2.06
CA GLU A 84 6.42 -19.15 -1.48
C GLU A 84 6.96 -18.01 -2.36
N GLY A 85 7.14 -16.83 -1.75
CA GLY A 85 7.61 -15.63 -2.43
C GLY A 85 6.64 -15.00 -3.44
N ARG A 86 5.39 -15.50 -3.57
CA ARG A 86 4.37 -14.92 -4.46
C ARG A 86 3.14 -14.50 -3.70
N LEU A 87 2.86 -13.20 -3.76
CA LEU A 87 1.65 -12.61 -3.22
C LEU A 87 0.70 -12.20 -4.36
N LEU A 88 -0.59 -12.44 -4.16
CA LEU A 88 -1.66 -11.80 -4.91
C LEU A 88 -2.04 -10.50 -4.19
N LEU A 89 -2.26 -9.43 -4.95
CA LEU A 89 -2.73 -8.14 -4.44
C LEU A 89 -4.10 -7.82 -5.04
N GLU A 90 -5.06 -7.47 -4.19
CA GLU A 90 -6.42 -7.10 -4.58
C GLU A 90 -6.76 -5.72 -4.02
N CYS A 91 -6.99 -4.73 -4.88
CA CYS A 91 -7.42 -3.40 -4.46
C CYS A 91 -8.89 -3.42 -4.00
N LEU A 92 -9.20 -2.73 -2.90
CA LEU A 92 -10.50 -2.72 -2.25
C LEU A 92 -10.98 -1.29 -2.00
N ALA A 93 -12.15 -0.93 -2.50
CA ALA A 93 -12.89 0.26 -2.07
C ALA A 93 -14.15 -0.19 -1.30
N GLU A 94 -14.28 0.19 -0.03
CA GLU A 94 -15.55 0.11 0.70
C GLU A 94 -16.57 1.09 0.07
N ASN A 95 -17.73 0.59 -0.34
CA ASN A 95 -18.86 1.40 -0.81
C ASN A 95 -19.69 1.92 0.38
#